data_AF-A0A1M3ECX8-F1
#
_entry.id   AF-A0A1M3ECX8-F1
#
_cell.length_a   1.000
_cell.length_b   1.000
_cell.length_c   1.000
_cell.angle_alpha   90.00
_cell.angle_beta   90.00
_cell.angle_gamma   90.00
#
_symmetry.space_group_name_H-M   'P 1'
#
loop_
_entity.id
_entity.type
_entity.pdbx_description
1 polymer ?
#
loop_
_entity_poly.entity_id
_entity_poly.type
_entity_poly.pdbx_seq_one_letter_code
_entity_poly.pdbx_strand_id
1 'polypeptide(L)'
;MNTWTLINNIIEPDFYTCYYVFMKNFTATFVNHQYISKNWMYIQSAIIASFENAEFNNNYTLQAIVNEVSKDIISQKKSHFHIVAKNKKNEIVGAIFSIPEIKIDNSNTCHIGWFFSIPQLYRKERLFVSDLMINKAHAYLRNLGYTAITTEIGTVAGERLLTKKYGYKKTNNSEWIKYLI
;
A
#
# COMPACT_ATOMS: atom_id res chain seq x y z
N MET A 1 28.10 -34.34 29.20
CA MET A 1 27.51 -34.40 27.84
C MET A 1 26.15 -35.09 27.99
N ASN A 2 24.98 -34.55 27.62
CA ASN A 2 24.66 -33.41 26.76
C ASN A 2 23.36 -32.72 27.22
N THR A 3 23.44 -31.40 27.39
CA THR A 3 22.36 -30.44 27.66
C THR A 3 21.71 -29.91 26.38
N TRP A 4 21.46 -30.76 25.38
CA TRP A 4 21.17 -30.30 24.00
C TRP A 4 19.83 -30.75 23.38
N THR A 5 18.86 -31.20 24.16
CA THR A 5 17.59 -31.72 23.59
C THR A 5 16.34 -30.92 23.96
N LEU A 6 16.44 -29.59 24.10
CA LEU A 6 15.29 -28.75 24.48
C LEU A 6 15.06 -27.50 23.61
N ILE A 7 15.62 -27.39 22.40
CA ILE A 7 15.52 -26.13 21.62
C ILE A 7 14.59 -26.18 20.38
N ASN A 8 14.03 -27.32 19.96
CA ASN A 8 13.41 -27.38 18.61
C ASN A 8 11.87 -27.48 18.52
N ASN A 9 11.12 -27.15 19.57
CA ASN A 9 9.64 -27.08 19.47
C ASN A 9 9.10 -25.65 19.61
N ILE A 10 9.65 -24.71 18.85
CA ILE A 10 8.91 -23.47 18.57
C ILE A 10 7.83 -23.87 17.56
N ILE A 11 6.64 -24.19 18.07
CA ILE A 11 5.43 -24.36 17.27
C ILE A 11 5.23 -23.01 16.56
N GLU A 12 5.46 -22.96 15.24
CA GLU A 12 5.10 -21.79 14.47
C GLU A 12 3.60 -21.54 14.68
N PRO A 13 3.21 -20.34 15.16
CA PRO A 13 1.79 -20.06 15.35
C PRO A 13 1.08 -20.24 14.02
N ASP A 14 -0.07 -20.90 14.05
CA ASP A 14 -0.87 -21.10 12.85
C ASP A 14 -1.24 -19.76 12.19
N PHE A 15 -1.65 -19.84 10.92
CA PHE A 15 -1.95 -18.66 10.12
C PHE A 15 -2.96 -17.71 10.80
N TYR A 16 -3.96 -18.27 11.49
CA TYR A 16 -5.00 -17.50 12.18
C TYR A 16 -4.46 -16.75 13.39
N THR A 17 -3.58 -17.37 14.17
CA THR A 17 -2.93 -16.75 15.32
C THR A 17 -2.01 -15.61 14.88
N CYS A 18 -1.20 -15.83 13.84
CA CYS A 18 -0.36 -14.77 13.25
C CYS A 18 -1.22 -13.60 12.74
N TYR A 19 -2.30 -13.89 12.02
CA TYR A 19 -3.21 -12.88 11.47
C TYR A 19 -3.86 -12.04 12.57
N TYR A 20 -4.34 -12.68 13.63
CA TYR A 20 -4.97 -11.99 14.77
C TYR A 20 -3.97 -11.08 15.51
N VAL A 21 -2.73 -11.53 15.68
CA VAL A 21 -1.65 -10.70 16.26
C VAL A 21 -1.38 -9.47 15.37
N PHE A 22 -1.31 -9.65 14.05
CA PHE A 22 -1.10 -8.52 13.13
C PHE A 22 -2.27 -7.54 13.13
N MET A 23 -3.52 -8.02 13.18
CA MET A 23 -4.73 -7.19 13.28
C MET A 23 -4.73 -6.30 14.53
N LYS A 24 -4.13 -6.75 15.64
CA LYS A 24 -3.97 -5.93 16.85
C LYS A 24 -2.84 -4.91 16.76
N ASN A 25 -1.86 -5.16 15.90
CA ASN A 25 -0.63 -4.37 15.83
C ASN A 25 -0.64 -3.33 14.72
N PHE A 26 -1.54 -3.44 13.74
CA PHE A 26 -1.60 -2.53 12.60
C PHE A 26 -3.03 -2.08 12.31
N THR A 27 -3.15 -0.81 11.93
CA THR A 27 -4.41 -0.22 11.47
C THR A 27 -4.18 0.48 10.14
N ALA A 28 -5.21 0.55 9.29
CA ALA A 28 -5.21 1.36 8.08
C ALA A 28 -6.47 2.23 8.06
N THR A 29 -6.31 3.52 7.83
CA THR A 29 -7.40 4.51 7.95
C THR A 29 -7.38 5.47 6.78
N PHE A 30 -8.57 5.87 6.33
CA PHE A 30 -8.70 6.98 5.40
C PHE A 30 -8.34 8.27 6.11
N VAL A 31 -7.53 9.10 5.45
CA VAL A 31 -7.12 10.42 5.92
C VAL A 31 -7.27 11.42 4.78
N ASN A 32 -7.56 12.65 5.13
CA ASN A 32 -7.66 13.74 4.17
C ASN A 32 -6.26 14.26 3.79
N HIS A 33 -6.25 15.14 2.80
CA HIS A 33 -5.04 15.79 2.33
C HIS A 33 -4.28 16.56 3.43
N GLN A 34 -4.98 17.28 4.30
CA GLN A 34 -4.37 18.07 5.39
C GLN A 34 -3.54 17.19 6.34
N TYR A 35 -4.00 15.97 6.62
CA TYR A 35 -3.25 15.01 7.41
C TYR A 35 -1.93 14.65 6.71
N ILE A 36 -1.95 14.39 5.40
CA ILE A 36 -0.75 14.06 4.64
C ILE A 36 0.23 15.23 4.65
N SER A 37 -0.23 16.45 4.36
CA SER A 37 0.62 17.65 4.39
C SER A 37 1.28 17.85 5.75
N LYS A 38 0.53 17.70 6.86
CA LYS A 38 1.06 17.84 8.23
C LYS A 38 2.13 16.80 8.57
N ASN A 39 2.03 15.61 7.99
CA ASN A 39 2.95 14.50 8.24
C ASN A 39 3.94 14.27 7.09
N TRP A 40 4.06 15.22 6.16
CA TRP A 40 4.75 15.01 4.89
C TRP A 40 6.21 14.60 5.08
N MET A 41 6.94 15.24 6.00
CA MET A 41 8.34 14.89 6.28
C MET A 41 8.50 13.40 6.61
N TYR A 42 7.66 12.85 7.50
CA TYR A 42 7.71 11.44 7.88
C TYR A 42 7.32 10.51 6.73
N ILE A 43 6.29 10.90 5.96
CA ILE A 43 5.80 10.13 4.81
C ILE A 43 6.86 10.10 3.71
N GLN A 44 7.50 11.22 3.41
CA GLN A 44 8.56 11.33 2.41
C GLN A 44 9.77 10.48 2.81
N SER A 45 10.20 10.52 4.08
CA SER A 45 11.27 9.63 4.57
C SER A 45 10.89 8.16 4.45
N ALA A 46 9.63 7.81 4.72
CA ALA A 46 9.14 6.44 4.59
C ALA A 46 9.07 5.97 3.12
N ILE A 47 8.68 6.85 2.19
CA ILE A 47 8.75 6.60 0.74
C ILE A 47 10.19 6.33 0.34
N ILE A 48 11.12 7.23 0.68
CA ILE A 48 12.55 7.08 0.36
C ILE A 48 13.07 5.75 0.85
N ALA A 49 12.87 5.43 2.13
CA ALA A 49 13.31 4.15 2.68
C ALA A 49 12.69 2.93 1.96
N SER A 50 11.42 3.02 1.55
CA SER A 50 10.73 1.91 0.87
C SER A 50 11.22 1.64 -0.54
N PHE A 51 11.77 2.66 -1.21
CA PHE A 51 12.12 2.61 -2.62
C PHE A 51 13.63 2.73 -2.90
N GLU A 52 14.44 3.11 -1.92
CA GLU A 52 15.90 3.29 -2.04
C GLU A 52 16.62 2.05 -2.59
N ASN A 53 16.21 0.85 -2.13
CA ASN A 53 16.80 -0.43 -2.55
C ASN A 53 15.81 -1.27 -3.38
N ALA A 54 14.77 -0.65 -3.93
CA ALA A 54 13.77 -1.37 -4.71
C ALA A 54 14.28 -1.66 -6.12
N GLU A 55 13.94 -2.85 -6.61
CA GLU A 55 14.10 -3.19 -8.03
C GLU A 55 12.93 -2.57 -8.80
N PHE A 56 13.24 -1.57 -9.64
CA PHE A 56 12.26 -0.84 -10.43
C PHE A 56 11.97 -1.55 -11.76
N ASN A 57 10.71 -1.46 -12.19
CA ASN A 57 10.28 -1.79 -13.52
C ASN A 57 10.47 -0.58 -14.44
N ASN A 58 10.83 -0.79 -15.72
CA ASN A 58 10.90 0.26 -16.73
C ASN A 58 11.81 1.45 -16.32
N ASN A 59 11.38 2.68 -16.62
CA ASN A 59 12.12 3.93 -16.36
C ASN A 59 11.75 4.59 -15.02
N TYR A 60 11.07 3.89 -14.10
CA TYR A 60 10.76 4.46 -12.80
C TYR A 60 12.02 4.61 -11.95
N THR A 61 12.07 5.69 -11.17
CA THR A 61 13.16 5.95 -10.22
C THR A 61 12.57 6.41 -8.89
N LEU A 62 13.32 6.23 -7.81
CA LEU A 62 12.96 6.79 -6.51
C LEU A 62 12.63 8.30 -6.62
N GLN A 63 13.46 9.06 -7.33
CA GLN A 63 13.26 10.49 -7.49
C GLN A 63 11.96 10.82 -8.24
N ALA A 64 11.62 10.04 -9.28
CA ALA A 64 10.36 10.22 -10.01
C ALA A 64 9.15 10.01 -9.08
N ILE A 65 9.15 8.93 -8.29
CA ILE A 65 8.06 8.63 -7.35
C ILE A 65 7.93 9.73 -6.29
N VAL A 66 9.04 10.14 -5.68
CA VAL A 66 9.03 11.23 -4.69
C VAL A 66 8.48 12.51 -5.32
N ASN A 67 8.90 12.85 -6.54
CA ASN A 67 8.41 14.04 -7.25
C ASN A 67 6.91 13.94 -7.57
N GLU A 68 6.41 12.80 -8.03
CA GLU A 68 5.00 12.61 -8.35
C GLU A 68 4.11 12.69 -7.12
N VAL A 69 4.46 11.97 -6.05
CA VAL A 69 3.70 12.03 -4.79
C VAL A 69 3.77 13.45 -4.19
N SER A 70 4.93 14.11 -4.27
CA SER A 70 5.07 15.51 -3.82
C SER A 70 4.17 16.45 -4.63
N LYS A 71 4.12 16.30 -5.97
CA LYS A 71 3.25 17.11 -6.84
C LYS A 71 1.77 16.88 -6.53
N ASP A 72 1.36 15.63 -6.32
CA ASP A 72 -0.01 15.30 -5.91
C ASP A 72 -0.36 15.95 -4.56
N ILE A 73 0.60 16.01 -3.65
CA ILE A 73 0.43 16.67 -2.34
C ILE A 73 0.44 18.19 -2.46
N ILE A 74 1.31 18.78 -3.28
CA ILE A 74 1.36 20.24 -3.45
C ILE A 74 0.13 20.75 -4.21
N SER A 75 -0.32 20.00 -5.22
CA SER A 75 -1.45 20.39 -6.07
C SER A 75 -2.81 20.38 -5.36
N GLN A 76 -2.88 19.85 -4.12
CA GLN A 76 -4.11 19.75 -3.34
C GLN A 76 -5.29 19.25 -4.17
N LYS A 77 -5.11 18.15 -4.91
CA LYS A 77 -6.20 17.55 -5.69
C LYS A 77 -7.43 17.39 -4.78
N LYS A 78 -8.39 18.31 -4.95
CA LYS A 78 -9.61 18.33 -4.15
C LYS A 78 -10.36 17.02 -4.42
N SER A 79 -11.04 16.50 -3.41
CA SER A 79 -11.85 15.28 -3.50
C SER A 79 -11.07 13.96 -3.59
N HIS A 80 -9.90 13.86 -2.95
CA HIS A 80 -9.20 12.58 -2.76
C HIS A 80 -8.82 12.35 -1.29
N PHE A 81 -9.12 11.15 -0.80
CA PHE A 81 -8.54 10.61 0.42
C PHE A 81 -7.23 9.88 0.13
N HIS A 82 -6.52 9.58 1.20
CA HIS A 82 -5.37 8.69 1.22
C HIS A 82 -5.64 7.62 2.27
N ILE A 83 -5.01 6.45 2.15
CA ILE A 83 -4.97 5.48 3.25
C ILE A 83 -3.59 5.57 3.88
N VAL A 84 -3.54 5.70 5.19
CA VAL A 84 -2.30 5.59 5.97
C VAL A 84 -2.40 4.37 6.86
N ALA A 85 -1.39 3.51 6.81
CA ALA A 85 -1.22 2.41 7.72
C ALA A 85 -0.29 2.79 8.87
N LYS A 86 -0.67 2.40 10.09
CA LYS A 86 0.08 2.66 11.30
C LYS A 86 0.26 1.42 12.13
N ASN A 87 1.37 1.34 12.86
CA ASN A 87 1.57 0.31 13.87
C ASN A 87 0.98 0.72 15.24
N LYS A 88 1.08 -0.16 16.25
CA LYS A 88 0.62 0.08 17.63
C LYS A 88 1.26 1.29 18.33
N LYS A 89 2.42 1.76 17.83
CA LYS A 89 3.10 2.96 18.31
C LYS A 89 2.66 4.23 17.56
N ASN A 90 1.64 4.12 16.69
CA ASN A 90 1.13 5.19 15.85
C ASN A 90 2.14 5.69 14.79
N GLU A 91 3.19 4.91 14.52
CA GLU A 91 4.19 5.20 13.48
C GLU A 91 3.60 4.85 12.10
N ILE A 92 3.85 5.69 11.10
CA ILE A 92 3.42 5.44 9.72
C ILE A 92 4.28 4.34 9.11
N VAL A 93 3.65 3.22 8.75
CA VAL A 93 4.33 2.05 8.21
C VAL A 93 3.94 1.72 6.77
N GLY A 94 3.05 2.51 6.18
CA GLY A 94 2.65 2.42 4.78
C GLY A 94 1.59 3.45 4.43
N ALA A 95 1.39 3.65 3.13
CA ALA A 95 0.31 4.49 2.62
C ALA A 95 -0.13 4.08 1.20
N ILE A 96 -1.36 4.45 0.82
CA ILE A 96 -1.88 4.52 -0.55
C ILE A 96 -2.34 5.96 -0.80
N PHE A 97 -1.94 6.56 -1.91
CA PHE A 97 -2.31 7.94 -2.24
C PHE A 97 -3.44 8.04 -3.27
N SER A 98 -4.08 9.20 -3.35
CA SER A 98 -4.98 9.60 -4.42
C SER A 98 -6.16 8.64 -4.64
N ILE A 99 -6.91 8.36 -3.57
CA ILE A 99 -8.15 7.56 -3.61
C ILE A 99 -9.35 8.52 -3.75
N PRO A 100 -10.14 8.46 -4.83
CA PRO A 100 -11.30 9.35 -5.01
C PRO A 100 -12.26 9.32 -3.83
N GLU A 101 -12.69 10.48 -3.35
CA GLU A 101 -13.70 10.59 -2.28
C GLU A 101 -15.12 10.27 -2.77
N ILE A 102 -15.39 10.65 -4.02
CA ILE A 102 -16.67 10.48 -4.69
C ILE A 102 -16.47 9.82 -6.05
N LYS A 103 -17.51 9.14 -6.55
CA LYS A 103 -17.50 8.61 -7.91
C LYS A 103 -17.58 9.77 -8.90
N ILE A 104 -16.70 9.75 -9.90
CA ILE A 104 -16.76 10.68 -11.04
C ILE A 104 -17.88 10.22 -11.97
N ASP A 105 -18.79 11.14 -12.31
CA ASP A 105 -19.92 10.87 -13.20
C ASP A 105 -19.47 10.23 -14.52
N ASN A 106 -20.24 9.24 -14.98
CA ASN A 106 -19.98 8.46 -16.20
C ASN A 106 -18.63 7.70 -16.25
N SER A 107 -17.84 7.69 -15.16
CA SER A 107 -16.65 6.86 -15.08
C SER A 107 -16.90 5.56 -14.35
N ASN A 108 -16.55 4.44 -15.00
CA ASN A 108 -16.57 3.11 -14.38
C ASN A 108 -15.21 2.72 -13.79
N THR A 109 -14.17 3.50 -14.09
CA THR A 109 -12.79 3.24 -13.68
C THR A 109 -12.25 4.40 -12.86
N CYS A 110 -11.47 4.11 -11.83
CA CYS A 110 -10.70 5.11 -11.08
C CYS A 110 -9.22 4.75 -11.06
N HIS A 111 -8.37 5.78 -11.06
CA HIS A 111 -6.95 5.61 -10.79
C HIS A 111 -6.71 5.75 -9.28
N ILE A 112 -5.87 4.88 -8.71
CA ILE A 112 -5.27 5.07 -7.39
C ILE A 112 -3.78 5.33 -7.56
N GLY A 113 -3.24 6.21 -6.72
CA GLY A 113 -1.83 6.57 -6.78
C GLY A 113 -0.91 5.53 -6.15
N TRP A 114 0.36 5.92 -6.04
CA TRP A 114 1.42 5.11 -5.45
C TRP A 114 1.07 4.57 -4.06
N PHE A 115 1.64 3.42 -3.73
CA PHE A 115 1.56 2.85 -2.40
C PHE A 115 2.88 2.23 -1.98
N PHE A 116 3.07 2.11 -0.66
CA PHE A 116 4.26 1.47 -0.08
C PHE A 116 3.97 0.90 1.31
N SER A 117 4.85 0.01 1.74
CA SER A 117 5.02 -0.39 3.14
C SER A 117 6.51 -0.35 3.49
N ILE A 118 6.86 0.15 4.66
CA ILE A 118 8.25 0.42 5.03
C ILE A 118 9.09 -0.87 5.15
N PRO A 119 10.39 -0.85 4.81
CA PRO A 119 11.23 -2.03 4.80
C PRO A 119 11.63 -2.54 6.19
N GLN A 120 11.47 -1.71 7.24
CA GLN A 120 11.80 -2.07 8.63
C GLN A 120 10.85 -3.12 9.22
N LEU A 121 9.68 -3.32 8.61
CA LEU A 121 8.76 -4.39 8.98
C LEU A 121 9.24 -5.75 8.47
N TYR A 122 8.96 -6.82 9.21
CA TYR A 122 9.21 -8.18 8.73
C TYR A 122 8.39 -8.45 7.46
N ARG A 123 8.87 -9.36 6.60
CA ARG A 123 8.21 -9.68 5.33
C ARG A 123 6.72 -10.00 5.47
N LYS A 124 6.34 -10.81 6.48
CA LYS A 124 4.93 -11.17 6.74
C LYS A 124 4.09 -9.95 7.12
N GLU A 125 4.64 -9.04 7.92
CA GLU A 125 3.97 -7.80 8.33
C GLU A 125 3.80 -6.82 7.17
N ARG A 126 4.83 -6.67 6.30
CA ARG A 126 4.72 -5.83 5.09
C ARG A 126 3.62 -6.29 4.16
N LEU A 127 3.52 -7.61 3.94
CA LEU A 127 2.44 -8.21 3.17
C LEU A 127 1.09 -7.94 3.83
N PHE A 128 0.98 -8.16 5.14
CA PHE A 128 -0.25 -7.90 5.89
C PHE A 128 -0.68 -6.43 5.82
N VAL A 129 0.24 -5.48 6.03
CA VAL A 129 -0.01 -4.04 5.94
C VAL A 129 -0.46 -3.66 4.53
N SER A 130 0.23 -4.17 3.51
CA SER A 130 -0.16 -3.95 2.11
C SER A 130 -1.57 -4.48 1.85
N ASP A 131 -1.89 -5.68 2.35
CA ASP A 131 -3.22 -6.26 2.21
C ASP A 131 -4.29 -5.44 2.90
N LEU A 132 -4.02 -4.97 4.12
CA LEU A 132 -4.94 -4.17 4.90
C LEU A 132 -5.33 -2.89 4.16
N MET A 133 -4.35 -2.22 3.54
CA MET A 133 -4.59 -1.00 2.76
C MET A 133 -5.28 -1.28 1.43
N ILE A 134 -4.79 -2.25 0.64
CA ILE A 134 -5.33 -2.56 -0.69
C ILE A 134 -6.77 -3.05 -0.59
N ASN A 135 -7.07 -3.99 0.32
CA ASN A 135 -8.43 -4.48 0.51
C ASN A 135 -9.38 -3.36 0.95
N LYS A 136 -8.91 -2.47 1.84
CA LYS A 136 -9.70 -1.30 2.27
C LYS A 136 -9.98 -0.34 1.11
N ALA A 137 -8.99 -0.06 0.26
CA ALA A 137 -9.18 0.75 -0.94
C ALA A 137 -10.16 0.11 -1.92
N HIS A 138 -9.99 -1.17 -2.23
CA HIS A 138 -10.84 -1.91 -3.16
C HIS A 138 -12.29 -1.97 -2.69
N ALA A 139 -12.52 -2.29 -1.42
CA ALA A 139 -13.86 -2.35 -0.84
C ALA A 139 -14.54 -0.97 -0.90
N TYR A 140 -13.81 0.09 -0.55
CA TYR A 140 -14.34 1.45 -0.60
C TYR A 140 -14.70 1.89 -2.03
N LEU A 141 -13.80 1.68 -2.99
CA LEU A 141 -14.03 2.07 -4.39
C LEU A 141 -15.16 1.27 -5.05
N ARG A 142 -15.30 -0.02 -4.69
CA ARG A 142 -16.46 -0.82 -5.08
C ARG A 142 -17.75 -0.22 -4.53
N ASN A 143 -17.77 0.17 -3.25
CA ASN A 143 -18.94 0.78 -2.62
C ASN A 143 -19.30 2.15 -3.21
N LEU A 144 -18.32 2.90 -3.72
CA LEU A 144 -18.58 4.12 -4.51
C LEU A 144 -19.19 3.82 -5.89
N GLY A 145 -19.17 2.56 -6.36
CA GLY A 145 -19.74 2.15 -7.63
C GLY A 145 -18.74 2.15 -8.80
N TYR A 146 -17.43 2.13 -8.52
CA TYR A 146 -16.43 1.81 -9.55
C TYR A 146 -16.41 0.31 -9.83
N THR A 147 -16.24 -0.05 -11.10
CA THR A 147 -16.12 -1.45 -11.53
C THR A 147 -14.69 -1.85 -11.88
N ALA A 148 -13.77 -0.88 -11.95
CA ALA A 148 -12.36 -1.13 -12.18
C ALA A 148 -11.47 -0.09 -11.50
N ILE A 149 -10.25 -0.52 -11.16
CA ILE A 149 -9.19 0.33 -10.61
C ILE A 149 -7.99 0.25 -11.54
N THR A 150 -7.43 1.40 -11.91
CA THR A 150 -6.09 1.51 -12.51
C THR A 150 -5.06 2.01 -11.50
N THR A 151 -3.81 1.61 -11.69
CA THR A 151 -2.66 2.10 -10.93
C THR A 151 -1.40 1.96 -11.77
N GLU A 152 -0.40 2.74 -11.45
CA GLU A 152 0.96 2.47 -11.89
C GLU A 152 1.66 1.50 -10.93
N ILE A 153 2.59 0.70 -11.46
CA ILE A 153 3.39 -0.24 -10.67
C ILE A 153 4.86 -0.08 -11.04
N GLY A 154 5.60 0.62 -10.19
CA GLY A 154 6.99 0.94 -10.45
C GLY A 154 8.01 -0.11 -10.02
N THR A 155 7.64 -1.14 -9.26
CA THR A 155 8.62 -2.12 -8.74
C THR A 155 8.24 -3.56 -9.02
N VAL A 156 9.25 -4.43 -9.19
CA VAL A 156 9.08 -5.88 -9.40
C VAL A 156 8.30 -6.50 -8.24
N ALA A 157 8.57 -6.07 -7.01
CA ALA A 157 7.87 -6.54 -5.81
C ALA A 157 6.38 -6.13 -5.81
N GLY A 158 6.09 -4.87 -6.17
CA GLY A 158 4.71 -4.38 -6.30
C GLY A 158 3.94 -5.12 -7.39
N GLU A 159 4.58 -5.37 -8.53
CA GLU A 159 3.99 -6.13 -9.64
C GLU A 159 3.65 -7.55 -9.19
N ARG A 160 4.61 -8.24 -8.57
CA ARG A 160 4.38 -9.60 -8.07
C ARG A 160 3.23 -9.64 -7.07
N LEU A 161 3.11 -8.66 -6.18
CA LEU A 161 2.03 -8.59 -5.20
C LEU A 161 0.67 -8.39 -5.89
N LEU A 162 0.55 -7.33 -6.70
CA LEU A 162 -0.73 -6.92 -7.31
C LEU A 162 -1.22 -7.91 -8.38
N THR A 163 -0.31 -8.51 -9.15
CA THR A 163 -0.68 -9.51 -10.16
C THR A 163 -1.05 -10.83 -9.52
N LYS A 164 -0.19 -11.42 -8.69
CA LYS A 164 -0.41 -12.78 -8.16
C LYS A 164 -1.54 -12.85 -7.14
N LYS A 165 -1.70 -11.82 -6.30
CA LYS A 165 -2.68 -11.84 -5.21
C LYS A 165 -3.98 -11.14 -5.57
N TYR A 166 -3.89 -10.00 -6.25
CA TYR A 166 -5.06 -9.16 -6.54
C TYR A 166 -5.55 -9.29 -7.98
N GLY A 167 -4.81 -9.96 -8.86
CA GLY A 167 -5.24 -10.20 -10.25
C GLY A 167 -5.20 -8.95 -11.13
N TYR A 168 -4.34 -7.97 -10.81
CA TYR A 168 -4.08 -6.85 -11.71
C TYR A 168 -3.49 -7.35 -13.03
N LYS A 169 -3.88 -6.72 -14.14
CA LYS A 169 -3.39 -7.03 -15.49
C LYS A 169 -2.79 -5.79 -16.12
N LYS A 170 -1.67 -5.96 -16.83
CA LYS A 170 -1.02 -4.86 -17.55
C LYS A 170 -1.91 -4.40 -18.69
N THR A 171 -2.05 -3.09 -18.85
CA THR A 171 -2.71 -2.45 -20.00
C THR A 171 -1.66 -2.01 -21.03
N ASN A 172 -2.10 -1.54 -22.19
CA ASN A 172 -1.19 -1.08 -23.25
C ASN A 172 -0.45 0.23 -22.91
N ASN A 173 -0.91 0.98 -21.89
CA ASN A 173 -0.45 2.34 -21.58
C ASN A 173 0.40 2.42 -20.29
N SER A 174 1.19 1.39 -19.98
CA SER A 174 1.99 1.28 -18.74
C SER A 174 1.21 1.19 -17.43
N GLU A 175 -0.10 1.46 -17.42
CA GLU A 175 -0.99 1.25 -16.28
C GLU A 175 -1.38 -0.23 -16.10
N TRP A 176 -1.82 -0.55 -14.89
CA TRP A 176 -2.33 -1.86 -14.50
C TRP A 176 -3.77 -1.75 -14.05
N ILE A 177 -4.63 -2.67 -14.52
CA ILE A 177 -6.07 -2.66 -14.24
C ILE A 177 -6.51 -3.87 -13.41
N LYS A 178 -7.41 -3.63 -12.46
CA LYS A 178 -8.14 -4.65 -11.70
C LYS A 178 -9.63 -4.39 -11.77
N TYR A 179 -10.38 -5.35 -12.30
CA TYR A 179 -11.84 -5.34 -12.25
C TYR A 179 -12.35 -5.71 -10.86
N LEU A 180 -13.21 -4.85 -10.31
CA LEU A 180 -13.90 -5.00 -9.02
C LEU A 180 -15.20 -5.79 -9.22
N ILE A 181 -15.07 -7.04 -9.68
CA ILE A 181 -16.20 -8.00 -9.68
C ILE A 181 -16.59 -8.30 -8.23
#